data_AF-A0A061SCM0-F1
#
_entry.id   AF-A0A061SCM0-F1
#
_cell.length_a   1.000
_cell.length_b   1.000
_cell.length_c   1.000
_cell.angle_alpha   90.00
_cell.angle_beta   90.00
_cell.angle_gamma   90.00
#
_symmetry.space_group_name_H-M   'P 1'
#
loop_
_entity.id
_entity.type
_entity.pdbx_description
1 polymer ?
#
loop_
_entity_poly.entity_id
_entity_poly.type
_entity_poly.pdbx_seq_one_letter_code
_entity_poly.pdbx_strand_id
1 'polypeptide(L)'
;MAADHSPHPLFPVHYFSEEPGEEGQLRESLQTMPKLGLREVGRLGVWSVTSAKPGNGVKMLRDGKTDTFWQSDGARWAQSCRPPAPSAPPAALPCPRSAHG
;
A
#
# COMPACT_ATOMS: atom_id res chain seq x y z
N MET A 1 25.55 -31.58 -12.87
CA MET A 1 25.64 -30.36 -12.04
C MET A 1 24.54 -29.45 -12.54
N ALA A 2 23.41 -29.40 -11.82
CA ALA A 2 22.24 -28.62 -12.24
C ALA A 2 22.54 -27.13 -12.04
N ALA A 3 22.31 -26.32 -13.08
CA ALA A 3 22.39 -24.88 -12.98
C ALA A 3 21.20 -24.38 -12.15
N ASP A 4 21.52 -23.66 -11.08
CA ASP A 4 20.57 -23.03 -10.16
C ASP A 4 19.79 -21.95 -10.92
N HIS A 5 18.55 -22.28 -11.31
CA HIS A 5 17.63 -21.34 -11.94
C HIS A 5 17.04 -20.43 -10.86
N SER A 6 17.68 -19.29 -10.62
CA SER A 6 17.17 -18.20 -9.80
C SER A 6 15.82 -17.71 -10.34
N PRO A 7 14.75 -17.64 -9.53
CA PRO A 7 13.45 -17.17 -9.99
C PRO A 7 13.51 -15.64 -10.15
N HIS A 8 13.61 -15.17 -11.39
CA HIS A 8 13.39 -13.77 -11.70
C HIS A 8 11.97 -13.36 -11.27
N PRO A 9 11.78 -12.31 -10.45
CA PRO A 9 10.46 -11.85 -10.07
C PRO A 9 9.70 -11.34 -11.31
N LEU A 10 8.50 -11.88 -11.53
CA LEU A 10 7.60 -11.62 -12.66
C LEU A 10 6.94 -10.23 -12.66
N PHE A 11 7.47 -9.30 -11.87
CA PHE A 11 7.04 -7.91 -11.88
C PHE A 11 8.31 -7.06 -11.96
N PRO A 12 8.39 -6.09 -12.89
CA PRO A 12 9.43 -5.08 -12.81
C PRO A 12 9.21 -4.36 -11.47
N VAL A 13 10.06 -4.65 -10.49
CA VAL A 13 10.37 -3.67 -9.46
C VAL A 13 10.97 -2.51 -10.22
N HIS A 14 10.10 -1.58 -10.63
CA HIS A 14 10.53 -0.23 -10.96
C HIS A 14 11.13 0.29 -9.66
N TYR A 15 12.43 0.02 -9.46
CA TYR A 15 13.26 0.91 -8.69
C TYR A 15 13.01 2.26 -9.34
N PHE A 16 12.41 3.14 -8.56
CA PHE A 16 12.36 4.54 -8.89
C PHE A 16 13.83 4.95 -9.12
N SER A 17 14.21 5.05 -10.39
CA SER A 17 15.49 5.62 -10.78
C SER A 17 15.35 7.08 -10.41
N GLU A 18 15.93 7.48 -9.28
CA GLU A 18 16.02 8.89 -8.87
C GLU A 18 16.81 9.61 -9.96
N GLU A 19 16.11 10.06 -11.00
CA GLU A 19 16.68 10.91 -12.02
C GLU A 19 17.00 12.24 -11.31
N PRO A 20 18.25 12.69 -11.26
CA PRO A 20 18.72 13.75 -10.35
C PRO A 20 18.22 15.18 -10.69
N GLY A 21 17.01 15.35 -11.22
CA GLY A 21 16.42 16.62 -11.63
C GLY A 21 15.05 16.98 -11.04
N GLU A 22 14.36 16.06 -10.34
CA GLU A 22 12.97 16.32 -9.89
C GLU A 22 12.85 17.04 -8.53
N GLU A 23 13.85 16.90 -7.66
CA GLU A 23 13.87 17.51 -6.33
C GLU A 23 13.82 19.05 -6.40
N GLY A 24 14.46 19.63 -7.42
CA GLY A 24 14.44 21.07 -7.68
C GLY A 24 13.04 21.57 -8.04
N GLN A 25 12.29 20.78 -8.81
CA GLN A 25 10.96 21.14 -9.31
C GLN A 25 9.93 21.27 -8.17
N LEU A 26 9.97 20.38 -7.18
CA LEU A 26 9.06 20.41 -6.04
C LEU A 26 9.35 21.60 -5.11
N ARG A 27 10.64 21.87 -4.87
CA ARG A 27 11.09 23.01 -4.06
C ARG A 27 10.69 24.34 -4.70
N GLU A 28 10.95 24.49 -6.00
CA GLU A 28 10.53 25.65 -6.79
C GLU A 28 9.01 25.86 -6.71
N SER A 29 8.23 24.77 -6.83
CA SER A 29 6.76 24.81 -6.76
C SER A 29 6.23 25.29 -5.40
N LEU A 30 6.79 24.78 -4.30
CA LEU A 30 6.45 25.24 -2.94
C LEU A 30 6.79 26.72 -2.73
N GLN A 31 7.86 27.20 -3.35
CA GLN A 31 8.30 28.61 -3.28
C GLN A 31 7.50 29.51 -4.22
N THR A 32 6.84 28.96 -5.23
CA THR A 32 6.05 29.71 -6.21
C THR A 32 4.64 29.99 -5.72
N MET A 33 4.03 29.07 -4.95
CA MET A 33 2.67 29.26 -4.43
C MET A 33 2.46 30.57 -3.63
N PRO A 34 3.38 30.99 -2.73
CA PRO A 34 3.28 32.29 -2.05
C PRO A 34 3.43 33.48 -3.00
N LYS A 35 4.24 33.34 -4.08
CA LYS A 35 4.48 34.41 -5.06
C LYS A 35 3.23 34.73 -5.89
N LEU A 36 2.30 33.78 -6.00
CA LEU A 36 1.02 33.97 -6.72
C LEU A 36 -0.03 34.73 -5.90
N GLY A 37 0.27 35.13 -4.66
CA GLY A 37 -0.70 35.80 -3.78
C GLY A 37 -1.85 34.90 -3.33
N LEU A 38 -1.74 33.59 -3.53
CA LEU A 38 -2.73 32.60 -3.12
C LEU A 38 -2.59 32.29 -1.63
N ARG A 39 -3.73 32.18 -0.94
CA ARG A 39 -3.78 31.85 0.48
C ARG A 39 -3.85 30.33 0.67
N GLU A 40 -2.99 29.80 1.54
CA GLU A 40 -3.07 28.42 2.02
C GLU A 40 -4.33 28.22 2.88
N VAL A 41 -5.18 27.24 2.52
CA VAL A 41 -6.46 26.97 3.21
C VAL A 41 -6.52 25.60 3.87
N GLY A 42 -5.51 24.75 3.72
CA GLY A 42 -5.57 23.40 4.25
C GLY A 42 -5.62 23.36 5.78
N ARG A 43 -5.19 24.43 6.49
CA ARG A 43 -5.36 24.54 7.96
C ARG A 43 -6.81 24.76 8.40
N LEU A 44 -7.69 25.18 7.49
CA LEU A 44 -9.11 25.42 7.76
C LEU A 44 -9.95 24.14 7.63
N GLY A 45 -9.42 23.11 6.97
CA GLY A 45 -10.10 21.83 6.77
C GLY A 45 -9.83 20.83 7.90
N VAL A 46 -10.76 19.88 8.06
CA VAL A 46 -10.54 18.66 8.85
C VAL A 46 -10.07 17.57 7.90
N TRP A 47 -8.95 16.92 8.23
CA TRP A 47 -8.33 15.88 7.41
C TRP A 47 -8.33 14.56 8.15
N SER A 48 -8.81 13.51 7.49
CA SER A 48 -8.77 12.14 7.98
C SER A 48 -8.17 11.22 6.91
N VAL A 49 -7.36 10.26 7.35
CA VAL A 49 -6.82 9.20 6.49
C VAL A 49 -7.42 7.87 6.93
N THR A 50 -7.56 6.94 5.99
CA THR A 50 -8.15 5.61 6.27
C THR A 50 -7.23 4.74 7.13
N SER A 51 -5.91 4.91 7.02
CA SER A 51 -4.92 4.27 7.88
C SER A 51 -3.62 5.08 7.91
N ALA A 52 -2.80 4.84 8.93
CA ALA A 52 -1.48 5.42 9.06
C ALA A 52 -0.57 4.52 9.91
N LYS A 53 0.69 4.39 9.52
CA LYS A 53 1.68 3.73 10.39
C LYS A 53 1.90 4.54 11.67
N PRO A 54 2.16 3.89 12.82
CA PRO A 54 2.52 4.60 14.04
C PRO A 54 3.66 5.58 13.81
N GLY A 55 3.49 6.85 14.23
CA GLY A 55 4.46 7.92 14.02
C GLY A 55 4.29 8.73 12.72
N ASN A 56 3.66 8.16 11.69
CA ASN A 56 3.55 8.77 10.35
C ASN A 56 2.09 9.08 10.00
N GLY A 57 1.40 9.83 10.87
CA GLY A 57 -0.01 10.18 10.74
C GLY A 57 -0.29 11.48 9.95
N VAL A 58 -1.57 11.88 9.91
CA VAL A 58 -2.06 13.09 9.20
C VAL A 58 -1.28 14.35 9.57
N LYS A 59 -0.76 14.44 10.80
CA LYS A 59 0.04 15.58 11.27
C LYS A 59 1.25 15.85 10.37
N MET A 60 1.92 14.81 9.89
CA MET A 60 3.12 14.94 9.05
C MET A 60 2.80 15.40 7.62
N LEU A 61 1.54 15.31 7.18
CA LEU A 61 1.10 15.89 5.91
C LEU A 61 1.00 17.43 5.97
N ARG A 62 0.91 18.00 7.17
CA ARG A 62 0.49 19.38 7.41
C ARG A 62 1.49 20.21 8.21
N ASP A 63 2.62 19.61 8.59
CA ASP A 63 3.66 20.27 9.40
C ASP A 63 4.58 21.18 8.55
N GLY A 64 4.46 21.12 7.22
CA GLY A 64 5.21 21.96 6.28
C GLY A 64 6.67 21.58 6.14
N LYS A 65 7.06 20.38 6.58
CA LYS A 65 8.42 19.87 6.45
C LYS A 65 8.48 18.87 5.30
N THR A 66 9.58 18.87 4.56
CA THR A 66 9.81 17.92 3.47
C THR A 66 10.35 16.58 3.96
N ASP A 67 10.85 16.53 5.19
CA ASP A 67 11.54 15.37 5.76
C ASP A 67 10.60 14.46 6.56
N THR A 68 9.33 14.86 6.67
CA THR A 68 8.27 14.15 7.38
C THR A 68 7.17 13.77 6.39
N PHE A 69 6.56 12.60 6.59
CA PHE A 69 5.59 12.08 5.64
C PHE A 69 4.48 11.29 6.35
N TRP A 70 3.29 11.29 5.74
CA TRP A 70 2.26 10.33 6.06
C TRP A 70 2.54 9.02 5.32
N GLN A 71 2.32 7.88 5.99
CA GLN A 71 2.45 6.56 5.36
C GLN A 71 1.22 5.71 5.69
N SER A 72 0.50 5.25 4.67
CA SER A 72 -0.64 4.35 4.87
C SER A 72 -0.18 3.01 5.46
N ASP A 73 -1.00 2.44 6.33
CA ASP A 73 -0.77 1.11 6.90
C ASP A 73 -1.65 0.08 6.17
N GLY A 74 -1.32 -0.19 4.91
CA GLY A 74 -2.15 -0.96 4.00
C GLY A 74 -1.77 -2.43 3.90
N ALA A 75 -2.58 -3.33 4.46
CA ALA A 75 -2.54 -4.77 4.18
C ALA A 75 -3.28 -5.17 2.88
N ARG A 76 -3.71 -4.20 2.06
CA ARG A 76 -4.61 -4.42 0.90
C ARG A 76 -4.03 -5.40 -0.13
N TRP A 77 -2.72 -5.41 -0.33
CA TRP A 77 -2.09 -6.33 -1.29
C TRP A 77 -2.17 -7.80 -0.83
N ALA A 78 -2.12 -8.07 0.48
CA ALA A 78 -2.18 -9.43 1.00
C ALA A 78 -3.57 -10.08 0.89
N GLN A 79 -4.64 -9.27 0.84
CA GLN A 79 -6.01 -9.79 0.73
C GLN A 79 -6.35 -10.28 -0.69
N SER A 80 -5.72 -9.70 -1.72
CA SER A 80 -5.84 -10.18 -3.11
C SER A 80 -5.20 -11.55 -3.33
N CYS A 81 -4.19 -11.90 -2.53
CA CYS A 81 -3.48 -13.17 -2.62
C CYS A 81 -4.06 -14.26 -1.70
N ARG A 82 -5.19 -14.00 -1.02
CA ARG A 82 -5.82 -15.02 -0.18
C ARG A 82 -6.37 -16.12 -1.10
N PRO A 83 -5.85 -17.36 -1.04
CA PRO A 83 -6.40 -18.45 -1.83
C PRO A 83 -7.88 -18.64 -1.46
N PRO A 84 -8.76 -18.99 -2.41
CA PRO A 84 -10.14 -19.35 -2.10
C PRO A 84 -10.12 -20.45 -1.04
N ALA A 85 -11.01 -20.35 -0.05
CA ALA A 85 -11.16 -21.42 0.95
C ALA A 85 -11.41 -22.75 0.21
N PRO A 86 -10.78 -23.87 0.63
CA PRO A 86 -11.05 -25.15 0.01
C PRO A 86 -12.55 -25.43 0.12
N SER A 87 -13.21 -25.67 -1.02
CA SER A 87 -14.61 -26.07 -1.04
C SER A 87 -14.74 -27.34 -0.19
N ALA A 88 -15.63 -27.32 0.80
CA ALA A 88 -15.89 -28.46 1.65
C ALA A 88 -16.13 -29.73 0.78
N PRO A 89 -15.54 -30.89 1.12
CA PRO A 89 -15.81 -32.11 0.37
C PRO A 89 -17.31 -32.44 0.46
N PRO A 90 -17.90 -33.01 -0.60
CA PRO A 90 -19.31 -33.41 -0.57
C PRO A 90 -19.52 -34.35 0.61
N ALA A 91 -20.57 -34.08 1.39
CA ALA A 91 -20.95 -34.89 2.54
C ALA A 91 -20.93 -36.37 2.13
N ALA A 92 -20.05 -37.14 2.76
CA ALA A 92 -20.01 -38.58 2.58
C ALA A 92 -21.43 -39.10 2.86
N LEU A 93 -22.08 -39.67 1.84
CA LEU A 93 -23.37 -40.32 2.01
C LEU A 93 -23.21 -41.35 3.14
N PRO A 94 -24.15 -41.39 4.12
CA PRO A 94 -24.06 -42.36 5.20
C PRO A 94 -24.04 -43.76 4.61
N CYS A 95 -23.03 -44.56 4.97
CA CYS A 95 -22.97 -45.97 4.62
C CYS A 95 -24.28 -46.66 5.06
N PRO A 96 -24.94 -47.45 4.20
CA PRO A 96 -26.09 -48.24 4.65
C PRO A 96 -25.61 -49.20 5.73
N ARG A 97 -26.12 -49.03 6.96
CA ARG A 97 -25.88 -49.94 8.09
C ARG A 97 -26.17 -51.35 7.61
N SER A 98 -25.18 -52.23 7.74
CA SER A 98 -25.35 -53.67 7.54
C SER A 98 -26.49 -54.14 8.43
N ALA A 99 -27.58 -54.61 7.81
CA ALA A 99 -28.67 -55.25 8.51
C ALA A 99 -28.13 -56.57 9.06
N HIS A 100 -28.11 -56.69 10.39
CA HIS A 100 -27.87 -57.94 11.07
C HIS A 100 -28.96 -58.96 10.67
N GLY A 101 -28.52 -60.11 10.19
CA GLY A 101 -29.28 -61.37 10.16
C GLY A 101 -28.56 -62.39 11.02
#